data_AF-A0A7W9M0Z7-F1
#
_entry.id   AF-A0A7W9M0Z7-F1
#
_cell.length_a   1.000
_cell.length_b   1.000
_cell.length_c   1.000
_cell.angle_alpha   90.00
_cell.angle_beta   90.00
_cell.angle_gamma   90.00
#
_symmetry.space_group_name_H-M   'P 1'
#
loop_
_entity.id
_entity.type
_entity.pdbx_description
1 polymer ?
#
loop_
_entity_poly.entity_id
_entity_poly.type
_entity_poly.pdbx_seq_one_letter_code
_entity_poly.pdbx_strand_id
1 'polypeptide(L)'
;MTVSAPSRPATLAEWIAATIPPGIPTLDAAPTGMLTFLFYGRASTAEHQDPRTSKAWQFDVAHRLVDGHGTIVGEYFETACSRQVPWPQRPQAAALLSAITDPANRIDAIVVGEYERAFFDNAQLDALRVVLE
;
A
#
# COMPACT_ATOMS: atom_id res chain seq x y z
N MET A 1 -34.25 11.17 15.19
CA MET A 1 -33.01 11.85 14.74
C MET A 1 -32.23 10.83 13.93
N THR A 2 -32.34 10.88 12.60
CA THR A 2 -31.54 10.03 11.71
C THR A 2 -30.16 10.64 11.60
N VAL A 3 -29.17 10.03 12.27
CA VAL A 3 -27.76 10.28 11.97
C VAL A 3 -27.51 9.69 10.59
N SER A 4 -27.37 10.54 9.57
CA SER A 4 -26.83 10.11 8.28
C SER A 4 -25.44 9.55 8.57
N ALA A 5 -25.23 8.27 8.26
CA ALA A 5 -23.89 7.73 8.18
C ALA A 5 -23.09 8.59 7.19
N PRO A 6 -21.82 8.94 7.49
CA PRO A 6 -21.00 9.65 6.52
C PRO A 6 -20.96 8.83 5.23
N SER A 7 -21.18 9.49 4.10
CA SER A 7 -21.03 8.89 2.77
C SER A 7 -19.63 8.30 2.64
N ARG A 8 -19.55 7.03 2.23
CA ARG A 8 -18.27 6.37 1.96
C ARG A 8 -17.53 7.18 0.88
N PRO A 9 -16.24 7.49 1.06
CA PRO A 9 -15.50 8.23 0.05
C PRO A 9 -15.56 7.44 -1.26
N ALA A 10 -16.06 8.10 -2.30
CA ALA A 10 -16.23 7.54 -3.63
C ALA A 10 -14.92 7.56 -4.42
N THR A 11 -13.90 8.28 -3.92
CA THR A 11 -12.59 8.39 -4.55
C THR A 11 -11.43 8.25 -3.56
N LEU A 12 -10.24 7.96 -4.09
CA LEU A 12 -9.01 7.90 -3.31
C LEU A 12 -8.70 9.23 -2.60
N ALA A 13 -8.93 10.36 -3.28
CA ALA A 13 -8.70 11.69 -2.73
C ALA A 13 -9.63 11.99 -1.54
N GLU A 14 -10.91 11.64 -1.66
CA GLU A 14 -11.88 11.78 -0.56
C GLU A 14 -11.50 10.89 0.64
N TRP A 15 -11.02 9.67 0.38
CA TRP A 15 -10.56 8.79 1.44
C TRP A 15 -9.32 9.33 2.16
N ILE A 16 -8.32 9.83 1.43
CA ILE A 16 -7.12 10.44 2.01
C ILE A 16 -7.50 11.65 2.89
N ALA A 17 -8.33 12.55 2.38
CA ALA A 17 -8.77 13.75 3.12
C ALA A 17 -9.53 13.41 4.42
N ALA A 18 -10.24 12.28 4.45
CA ALA A 18 -10.95 11.81 5.63
C ALA A 18 -10.07 11.06 6.64
N THR A 19 -8.93 10.50 6.20
CA THR A 19 -8.14 9.53 6.98
C THR A 19 -6.78 10.06 7.42
N ILE A 20 -6.18 10.99 6.68
CA ILE A 20 -4.82 11.50 6.90
C ILE A 20 -4.88 13.04 7.08
N PRO A 21 -4.13 13.62 8.05
CA PRO A 21 -3.99 15.07 8.14
C PRO A 21 -3.49 15.68 6.81
N PRO A 22 -3.90 16.91 6.46
CA PRO A 22 -3.59 17.53 5.17
C PRO A 22 -2.07 17.64 4.94
N GLY A 23 -1.61 17.27 3.73
CA GLY A 23 -0.19 17.37 3.35
C GLY A 23 0.32 16.35 2.33
N ILE A 24 -0.46 15.31 2.00
CA ILE A 24 -0.10 14.34 0.95
C ILE A 24 -0.69 14.81 -0.39
N PRO A 25 0.14 15.07 -1.42
CA PRO A 25 -0.37 15.43 -2.74
C PRO A 25 -1.16 14.25 -3.35
N THR A 26 -2.40 14.51 -3.76
CA THR A 26 -3.22 13.57 -4.53
C THR A 26 -2.79 13.61 -5.99
N LEU A 27 -2.40 12.46 -6.55
CA LEU A 27 -2.12 12.29 -7.97
C LEU A 27 -3.42 12.06 -8.75
N ASP A 28 -3.63 12.89 -9.79
CA ASP A 28 -4.63 12.81 -10.87
C ASP A 28 -6.10 12.52 -10.52
N ALA A 29 -6.95 12.49 -11.56
CA ALA A 29 -8.39 12.31 -11.45
C ALA A 29 -8.71 11.01 -10.68
N ALA A 30 -9.14 11.20 -9.43
CA ALA A 30 -9.24 10.10 -8.49
C ALA A 30 -10.25 9.04 -8.98
N PRO A 31 -9.90 7.74 -8.88
CA PRO A 31 -10.76 6.66 -9.32
C PRO A 31 -12.09 6.71 -8.59
N THR A 32 -13.19 6.45 -9.31
CA THR A 32 -14.54 6.45 -8.74
C THR A 32 -15.01 5.02 -8.44
N GLY A 33 -15.64 4.85 -7.28
CA GLY A 33 -16.20 3.57 -6.83
C GLY A 33 -15.29 2.81 -5.86
N MET A 34 -15.44 1.47 -5.82
CA MET A 34 -14.64 0.64 -4.93
C MET A 34 -13.19 0.61 -5.40
N LEU A 35 -12.26 0.98 -4.51
CA LEU A 35 -10.84 1.08 -4.81
C LEU A 35 -10.19 -0.31 -4.89
N THR A 36 -9.17 -0.43 -5.71
CA THR A 36 -8.41 -1.66 -5.95
C THR A 36 -6.99 -1.48 -5.44
N PHE A 37 -6.61 -2.28 -4.44
CA PHE A 37 -5.33 -2.16 -3.77
C PHE A 37 -4.40 -3.35 -4.07
N LEU A 38 -3.10 -3.08 -4.14
CA LEU A 38 -2.07 -4.12 -3.97
C LEU A 38 -1.47 -4.03 -2.58
N PHE A 39 -1.35 -5.17 -1.91
CA PHE A 39 -0.67 -5.27 -0.62
C PHE A 39 0.83 -5.48 -0.80
N TYR A 40 1.61 -4.71 -0.06
CA TYR A 40 3.03 -4.95 0.14
C TYR A 40 3.36 -5.12 1.62
N GLY A 41 4.12 -6.17 1.92
CA GLY A 41 4.67 -6.40 3.26
C GLY A 41 6.06 -7.01 3.22
N ARG A 42 6.72 -7.04 4.38
CA ARG A 42 8.04 -7.64 4.51
C ARG A 42 8.26 -8.26 5.88
N ALA A 43 8.88 -9.43 5.94
CA ALA A 43 9.49 -9.96 7.14
C ALA A 43 10.90 -9.38 7.30
N SER A 44 11.23 -8.92 8.52
CA SER A 44 12.60 -8.52 8.82
C SER A 44 13.51 -9.76 8.78
N THR A 45 14.64 -9.66 8.10
CA THR A 45 15.68 -10.71 8.08
C THR A 45 16.42 -10.81 9.42
N ALA A 46 16.26 -9.82 10.31
CA ALA A 46 16.97 -9.72 11.58
C ALA A 46 16.19 -10.28 12.78
N GLU A 47 14.87 -10.37 12.66
CA GLU A 47 14.02 -10.89 13.73
C GLU A 47 13.70 -12.32 13.38
N HIS A 48 14.01 -13.28 14.25
CA HIS A 48 13.71 -14.71 14.09
C HIS A 48 12.19 -14.99 14.16
N GLN A 49 11.39 -14.20 13.47
CA GLN A 49 9.94 -14.32 13.37
C GLN A 49 9.58 -15.25 12.22
N ASP A 50 8.52 -16.03 12.42
CA ASP A 50 7.92 -16.83 11.35
C ASP A 50 7.38 -15.89 10.25
N PRO A 51 7.85 -16.01 8.99
CA PRO A 51 7.42 -15.14 7.90
C PRO A 51 5.92 -15.22 7.61
N ARG A 52 5.28 -16.36 7.87
CA ARG A 52 3.83 -16.52 7.65
C ARG A 52 3.03 -15.71 8.64
N THR A 53 3.41 -15.74 9.91
CA THR A 53 2.81 -14.96 10.99
C THR A 53 3.01 -13.46 10.74
N SER A 54 4.24 -13.08 10.35
CA SER A 54 4.55 -11.69 9.99
C SER A 54 3.71 -11.19 8.81
N LYS A 55 3.53 -12.03 7.78
CA LYS A 55 2.65 -11.74 6.65
C LYS A 55 1.20 -11.59 7.08
N ALA A 56 0.67 -12.55 7.83
CA ALA A 56 -0.72 -12.56 8.25
C ALA A 56 -1.09 -11.31 9.05
N TRP A 57 -0.24 -10.91 10.00
CA TRP A 57 -0.48 -9.70 10.79
C TRP A 57 -0.41 -8.42 9.94
N GLN A 58 0.60 -8.27 9.07
CA GLN A 58 0.70 -7.12 8.17
C GLN A 58 -0.48 -7.04 7.20
N PHE A 59 -0.92 -8.18 6.69
CA PHE A 59 -2.06 -8.26 5.78
C PHE A 59 -3.38 -7.91 6.49
N ASP A 60 -3.56 -8.36 7.72
CA ASP A 60 -4.72 -8.02 8.56
C ASP A 60 -4.76 -6.52 8.92
N VAL A 61 -3.61 -5.90 9.19
CA VAL A 61 -3.50 -4.44 9.35
C VAL A 61 -3.89 -3.71 8.06
N ALA A 62 -3.37 -4.14 6.91
CA ALA A 62 -3.71 -3.58 5.61
C ALA A 62 -5.21 -3.74 5.29
N HIS A 63 -5.78 -4.90 5.57
CA HIS A 63 -7.21 -5.17 5.37
C HIS A 63 -8.08 -4.22 6.20
N ARG A 64 -7.77 -4.04 7.48
CA ARG A 64 -8.50 -3.08 8.33
C ARG A 64 -8.40 -1.64 7.83
N LEU A 65 -7.25 -1.26 7.28
CA LEU A 65 -7.05 0.09 6.76
C LEU A 65 -7.92 0.36 5.52
N VAL A 66 -8.07 -0.62 4.63
CA VAL A 66 -8.85 -0.48 3.40
C VAL A 66 -10.30 -0.92 3.54
N ASP A 67 -10.69 -1.49 4.69
CA ASP A 67 -12.00 -2.08 4.91
C ASP A 67 -13.10 -1.08 4.56
N GLY A 68 -13.96 -1.50 3.64
CA GLY A 68 -15.03 -0.66 3.15
C GLY A 68 -14.69 0.39 2.09
N HIS A 69 -13.43 0.67 1.85
CA HIS A 69 -13.00 1.62 0.83
C HIS A 69 -12.59 0.91 -0.46
N GLY A 70 -12.14 -0.34 -0.34
CA GLY A 70 -11.72 -1.11 -1.49
C GLY A 70 -11.48 -2.58 -1.20
N THR A 71 -10.76 -3.23 -2.10
CA THR A 71 -10.37 -4.63 -2.00
C THR A 71 -8.91 -4.79 -2.37
N ILE A 72 -8.19 -5.63 -1.62
CA ILE A 72 -6.83 -6.04 -1.98
C ILE A 72 -6.93 -7.17 -3.00
N VAL A 73 -6.40 -6.95 -4.20
CA VAL A 73 -6.47 -7.91 -5.31
C VAL A 73 -5.17 -8.66 -5.57
N GLY A 74 -4.09 -8.28 -4.89
CA GLY A 74 -2.79 -8.94 -5.00
C GLY A 74 -1.92 -8.70 -3.78
N GLU A 75 -1.03 -9.64 -3.51
CA GLU A 75 -0.18 -9.67 -2.32
C GLU A 75 1.29 -9.89 -2.71
N TYR A 76 2.15 -9.00 -2.26
CA TYR A 76 3.59 -9.05 -2.49
C TYR A 76 4.30 -9.02 -1.13
N PHE A 77 5.03 -10.09 -0.81
CA PHE A 77 5.61 -10.25 0.53
C PHE A 77 7.07 -10.66 0.50
N GLU A 78 7.93 -9.77 0.99
CA GLU A 78 9.38 -9.99 1.07
C GLU A 78 9.75 -10.79 2.31
N THR A 79 10.51 -11.90 2.16
CA THR A 79 10.94 -12.72 3.30
C THR A 79 12.44 -12.66 3.58
N ALA A 80 13.25 -12.33 2.58
CA ALA A 80 14.71 -12.44 2.64
C ALA A 80 15.46 -11.17 2.16
N CYS A 81 14.75 -10.10 1.81
CA CYS A 81 15.35 -8.86 1.32
C CYS A 81 15.45 -7.82 2.44
N SER A 82 16.58 -7.10 2.54
CA SER A 82 16.75 -6.02 3.52
C SER A 82 15.92 -4.78 3.15
N ARG A 83 15.42 -4.03 4.14
CA ARG A 83 14.75 -2.73 3.89
C ARG A 83 15.70 -1.69 3.33
N GLN A 84 17.01 -1.86 3.50
CA GLN A 84 17.99 -0.94 2.93
C GLN A 84 18.09 -1.06 1.41
N VAL A 85 17.69 -2.20 0.83
CA VAL A 85 17.65 -2.38 -0.62
C VAL A 85 16.52 -1.51 -1.18
N PRO A 86 16.73 -0.69 -2.23
CA PRO A 86 15.66 0.07 -2.87
C PRO A 86 14.56 -0.84 -3.44
N TRP A 87 13.31 -0.37 -3.47
CA TRP A 87 12.15 -1.15 -3.95
C TRP A 87 12.33 -1.78 -5.34
N PRO A 88 12.83 -1.07 -6.38
CA PRO A 88 13.03 -1.66 -7.70
C PRO A 88 14.03 -2.84 -7.73
N GLN A 89 14.83 -3.00 -6.68
CA GLN A 89 15.83 -4.06 -6.55
C GLN A 89 15.34 -5.21 -5.64
N ARG A 90 14.16 -5.09 -5.02
CA ARG A 90 13.58 -6.19 -4.23
C ARG A 90 12.65 -7.02 -5.11
N PRO A 91 12.71 -8.36 -5.09
CA PRO A 91 11.97 -9.19 -6.04
C PRO A 91 10.46 -8.95 -6.05
N GLN A 92 9.83 -8.87 -4.87
CA GLN A 92 8.39 -8.69 -4.73
C GLN A 92 7.97 -7.24 -4.95
N ALA A 93 8.77 -6.28 -4.46
CA ALA A 93 8.48 -4.87 -4.72
C ALA A 93 8.62 -4.52 -6.21
N ALA A 94 9.64 -5.04 -6.89
CA ALA A 94 9.82 -4.88 -8.34
C ALA A 94 8.66 -5.51 -9.12
N ALA A 95 8.23 -6.73 -8.75
CA ALA A 95 7.07 -7.38 -9.37
C ALA A 95 5.77 -6.58 -9.15
N LEU A 96 5.59 -5.98 -7.97
CA LEU A 96 4.48 -5.08 -7.68
C LEU A 96 4.54 -3.84 -8.58
N LEU A 97 5.71 -3.21 -8.69
CA LEU A 97 5.91 -2.03 -9.53
C LEU A 97 5.65 -2.33 -11.01
N SER A 98 6.01 -3.52 -11.50
CA SER A 98 5.63 -3.94 -12.86
C SER A 98 4.12 -4.13 -13.00
N ALA A 99 3.44 -4.69 -12.00
CA ALA A 99 2.00 -4.95 -12.05
C ALA A 99 1.16 -3.67 -12.11
N ILE A 100 1.58 -2.60 -11.43
CA ILE A 100 0.88 -1.31 -11.48
C ILE A 100 1.12 -0.54 -12.79
N THR A 101 2.22 -0.81 -13.50
CA THR A 101 2.50 -0.19 -14.80
C THR A 101 1.80 -0.89 -15.96
N ASP A 102 1.20 -2.06 -15.72
CA ASP A 102 0.44 -2.79 -16.73
C ASP A 102 -0.93 -2.11 -16.96
N PRO A 103 -1.21 -1.57 -18.16
CA PRO A 103 -2.48 -0.91 -18.44
C PRO A 103 -3.70 -1.83 -18.33
N ALA A 104 -3.51 -3.16 -18.36
CA ALA A 104 -4.58 -4.12 -18.16
C ALA A 104 -5.00 -4.24 -16.69
N ASN A 105 -4.14 -3.82 -15.75
CA ASN A 105 -4.41 -3.90 -14.32
C ASN A 105 -4.95 -2.56 -13.82
N ARG A 106 -6.23 -2.54 -13.44
CA ARG A 106 -6.77 -1.40 -12.70
C ARG A 106 -6.32 -1.48 -11.24
N ILE A 107 -5.23 -0.82 -10.90
CA ILE A 107 -4.76 -0.66 -9.52
C ILE A 107 -4.85 0.81 -9.14
N ASP A 108 -5.58 1.11 -8.07
CA ASP A 108 -5.83 2.47 -7.61
C ASP A 108 -4.78 2.93 -6.58
N ALA A 109 -4.26 2.01 -5.75
CA ALA A 109 -3.25 2.32 -4.73
C ALA A 109 -2.48 1.09 -4.22
N ILE A 110 -1.36 1.36 -3.55
CA ILE A 110 -0.57 0.36 -2.81
C ILE A 110 -0.85 0.55 -1.32
N VAL A 111 -1.16 -0.53 -0.61
CA VAL A 111 -1.25 -0.55 0.85
C VAL A 111 -0.04 -1.29 1.43
N VAL A 112 0.66 -0.62 2.35
CA VAL A 112 1.84 -1.17 3.01
C VAL A 112 1.47 -1.63 4.42
N GLY A 113 1.76 -2.89 4.74
CA GLY A 113 1.39 -3.47 6.04
C GLY A 113 2.09 -2.84 7.25
N GLU A 114 3.37 -2.48 7.11
CA GLU A 114 4.12 -1.77 8.15
C GLU A 114 5.19 -0.87 7.51
N TYR A 115 5.06 0.45 7.73
CA TYR A 115 5.94 1.47 7.13
C TYR A 115 7.41 1.21 7.44
N GLU A 116 7.75 1.03 8.72
CA GLU A 116 9.12 0.80 9.19
C GLU A 116 9.76 -0.47 8.61
N ARG A 117 8.93 -1.45 8.24
CA ARG A 117 9.44 -2.65 7.57
C ARG A 117 9.62 -2.43 6.09
N ALA A 118 8.80 -1.60 5.45
CA ALA A 118 8.85 -1.36 4.03
C ALA A 118 9.92 -0.34 3.62
N PHE A 119 10.17 0.67 4.44
CA PHE A 119 11.11 1.76 4.16
C PHE A 119 12.20 1.82 5.21
N PHE A 120 13.44 2.05 4.77
CA PHE A 120 14.55 2.29 5.67
C PHE A 120 14.64 3.76 6.10
N ASP A 121 14.35 4.67 5.17
CA ASP A 121 14.36 6.12 5.35
C ASP A 121 13.40 6.79 4.35
N ASN A 122 13.26 8.12 4.49
CA ASN A 122 12.43 8.92 3.59
C ASN A 122 13.02 9.01 2.18
N ALA A 123 14.34 8.87 2.01
CA ALA A 123 14.97 8.92 0.69
C ALA A 123 14.50 7.76 -0.21
N GLN A 124 14.21 6.59 0.37
CA GLN A 124 13.57 5.49 -0.36
C GLN A 124 12.14 5.81 -0.80
N LEU A 125 11.38 6.56 0.02
CA LEU A 125 10.04 6.98 -0.35
C LEU A 125 10.09 8.00 -1.50
N ASP A 126 11.01 8.96 -1.42
CA ASP A 126 11.24 9.96 -2.48
C ASP A 126 11.65 9.29 -3.80
N ALA A 127 12.57 8.32 -3.74
CA ALA A 127 12.99 7.57 -4.91
C ALA A 127 11.85 6.73 -5.51
N LEU A 128 11.00 6.13 -4.66
CA LEU A 128 9.83 5.37 -5.10
C LEU A 128 8.84 6.28 -5.83
N ARG A 129 8.62 7.49 -5.33
CA ARG A 129 7.72 8.46 -5.96
C ARG A 129 8.13 8.79 -7.40
N VAL A 130 9.43 8.95 -7.66
CA VAL A 130 9.96 9.18 -9.02
C VAL A 130 9.68 8.01 -9.97
N VAL A 131 9.54 6.78 -9.46
CA VAL A 131 9.20 5.60 -10.28
C VAL A 131 7.70 5.53 -10.60
N LEU A 132 6.87 6.17 -9.77
CA LEU A 132 5.41 6.16 -9.89
C LEU A 132 4.85 7.35 -10.69
N GLU A 133 5.65 8.41 -10.89
CA GLU A 133 5.37 9.57 -11.75
C GLU A 133 5.76 9.30 -13.21
#